data_AF-A0AAV3XJS4-F1
#
_entry.id   AF-A0AAV3XJS4-F1
#
_cell.length_a   1.000
_cell.length_b   1.000
_cell.length_c   1.000
_cell.angle_alpha   90.00
_cell.angle_beta   90.00
_cell.angle_gamma   90.00
#
_symmetry.space_group_name_H-M   'P 1'
#
loop_
_entity.id
_entity.type
_entity.pdbx_description
1 polymer ?
#
loop_
_entity_poly.entity_id
_entity_poly.type
_entity_poly.pdbx_seq_one_letter_code
_entity_poly.pdbx_strand_id
1 'polypeptide(L)' 'MNVEQSIAVESLRNISVEEFLNLLRQKSALAVEFPNGESLIVQAVELAPLPILDGYVPEGWKEGIYEH' A
#
# COMPACT_ATOMS: atom_id res chain seq x y z
N MET A 1 -10.21 12.24 -12.22
CA MET A 1 -9.73 12.07 -10.84
C MET A 1 -9.41 13.45 -10.31
N ASN A 2 -10.15 13.94 -9.31
CA ASN A 2 -9.82 15.21 -8.66
C ASN A 2 -8.69 14.92 -7.66
N VAL A 3 -7.47 15.28 -8.02
CA VAL A 3 -6.37 15.36 -7.06
C VAL A 3 -6.54 16.68 -6.34
N GLU A 4 -7.26 16.64 -5.22
CA GLU A 4 -7.68 17.89 -4.56
C GLU A 4 -6.51 18.57 -3.83
N GLN A 5 -5.40 17.86 -3.57
CA GLN A 5 -4.22 18.39 -2.89
C GLN A 5 -2.92 17.69 -3.29
N SER A 6 -1.82 18.46 -3.30
CA SER A 6 -0.46 17.99 -3.54
C SER A 6 0.47 18.32 -2.37
N ILE A 7 1.55 17.54 -2.25
CA ILE A 7 2.63 17.73 -1.28
C ILE A 7 3.98 17.61 -2.01
N ALA A 8 4.94 18.48 -1.69
CA ALA A 8 6.28 18.34 -2.22
C ALA A 8 6.98 17.13 -1.59
N VAL A 9 7.74 16.37 -2.38
CA VAL A 9 8.49 15.19 -1.90
C VAL A 9 9.46 15.54 -0.76
N GLU A 10 9.96 16.78 -0.75
CA GLU A 10 10.87 17.30 0.28
C GLU A 10 10.17 17.45 1.64
N SER A 11 8.88 17.80 1.64
CA SER A 11 8.06 17.89 2.85
C SER A 11 7.83 16.50 3.48
N LEU A 12 7.96 15.42 2.69
CA LEU A 12 7.85 14.05 3.21
C LEU A 12 9.03 13.64 4.12
N ARG A 13 10.17 14.36 4.07
CA ARG A 13 11.36 14.00 4.87
C ARG A 13 11.17 14.14 6.38
N ASN A 14 10.23 14.99 6.79
CA ASN A 14 10.03 15.38 8.20
C ASN A 14 8.71 14.84 8.79
N ILE A 15 7.97 14.03 8.03
CA ILE A 15 6.75 13.37 8.51
C ILE A 15 7.04 11.89 8.76
N SER A 16 6.36 11.32 9.73
CA SER A 16 6.43 9.87 9.93
C SER A 16 5.66 9.14 8.83
N VAL A 17 5.96 7.86 8.65
CA VAL A 17 5.19 7.00 7.74
C VAL A 17 3.74 6.91 8.22
N GLU A 18 3.50 6.85 9.53
CA GLU A 18 2.15 6.81 10.10
C GLU A 18 1.36 8.10 9.80
N GLU A 19 2.00 9.27 9.89
CA GLU A 19 1.36 10.55 9.54
C GLU A 19 1.04 10.60 8.04
N PHE A 20 1.97 10.17 7.19
CA PHE A 20 1.75 10.09 5.74
C PHE A 20 0.58 9.16 5.39
N LEU A 21 0.50 7.99 6.03
CA LEU A 21 -0.61 7.05 5.83
C LEU A 21 -1.95 7.63 6.33
N ASN A 22 -1.94 8.39 7.43
CA ASN A 22 -3.14 9.08 7.91
C ASN A 22 -3.61 10.16 6.92
N LEU A 23 -2.70 10.92 6.31
CA LEU A 23 -3.03 11.87 5.25
C LEU A 23 -3.68 11.17 4.05
N LEU A 24 -3.16 10.02 3.64
CA LEU A 24 -3.72 9.21 2.55
C LEU A 24 -5.10 8.62 2.88
N ARG A 25 -5.35 8.24 4.13
CA ARG A 25 -6.67 7.74 4.55
C ARG A 25 -7.74 8.83 4.54
N GLN A 26 -7.37 10.08 4.84
CA GLN A 26 -8.29 11.21 4.83
C GLN A 26 -8.59 11.71 3.41
N LYS A 27 -7.67 11.50 2.47
CA LYS A 27 -7.72 12.09 1.13
C LYS A 27 -7.54 10.98 0.11
N SER A 28 -8.64 10.65 -0.58
CA SER A 28 -8.78 9.55 -1.53
C SER A 28 -7.61 9.39 -2.52
N ALA A 29 -6.90 10.47 -2.84
CA ALA A 29 -5.60 10.46 -3.49
C ALA A 29 -4.78 11.72 -3.11
N LEU A 30 -3.45 11.59 -3.08
CA LEU A 30 -2.49 12.66 -2.82
C LEU A 30 -1.46 12.70 -3.95
N ALA A 31 -1.24 13.87 -4.56
CA ALA A 31 -0.11 14.05 -5.48
C ALA A 31 1.17 14.37 -4.71
N VAL A 32 2.24 13.67 -5.03
CA VAL A 32 3.60 13.96 -4.59
C VAL A 32 4.33 14.65 -5.74
N GLU A 33 4.70 15.90 -5.55
CA GLU A 33 5.39 16.71 -6.54
C GLU A 33 6.90 16.64 -6.35
N PHE A 34 7.61 16.45 -7.45
CA PHE A 34 9.06 16.40 -7.51
C PHE A 34 9.64 17.72 -8.05
N PRO A 35 10.87 18.11 -7.66
CA PRO A 35 11.48 19.37 -8.12
C PRO A 35 11.70 19.44 -9.64
N ASN A 36 11.74 18.29 -10.32
CA ASN A 36 11.85 18.19 -11.77
C ASN A 36 10.52 18.40 -12.52
N GLY A 37 9.43 18.70 -11.80
CA GLY A 37 8.09 18.87 -12.36
C GLY A 37 7.32 17.57 -12.57
N GLU A 38 7.89 16.42 -12.20
CA GLU A 38 7.15 15.16 -12.16
C GLU A 38 6.16 15.15 -10.99
N SER A 39 5.08 14.39 -11.14
CA SER A 39 4.11 14.17 -10.07
C SER A 39 3.72 12.71 -10.01
N LEU A 40 3.68 12.17 -8.79
CA LEU A 40 3.26 10.79 -8.51
C LEU A 40 1.99 10.81 -7.67
N ILE A 41 0.95 10.15 -8.14
CA ILE A 41 -0.32 10.05 -7.40
C ILE A 41 -0.27 8.81 -6.52
N VAL A 42 -0.44 9.03 -5.21
CA VAL A 42 -0.53 7.97 -4.20
C VAL A 42 -1.97 7.90 -3.70
N GLN A 43 -2.54 6.71 -3.66
CA GLN A 43 -3.88 6.47 -3.15
C GLN A 43 -3.89 5.23 -2.27
N ALA A 44 -4.61 5.31 -1.15
CA ALA A 44 -4.95 4.12 -0.38
C ALA A 44 -6.09 3.38 -1.09
N VAL A 45 -5.91 2.09 -1.33
CA VAL A 45 -6.95 1.23 -1.91
C VAL A 45 -7.37 0.18 -0.89
N GLU A 46 -8.67 -0.09 -0.82
CA GLU A 46 -9.14 -1.29 -0.14
C GLU A 46 -8.73 -2.50 -0.97
N LEU A 47 -7.92 -3.36 -0.38
CA LEU A 47 -7.57 -4.64 -0.99
C LEU A 47 -8.75 -5.59 -0.90
N ALA A 48 -9.01 -6.32 -1.98
CA ALA A 48 -9.92 -7.45 -1.91
C ALA A 48 -9.42 -8.44 -0.86
N PRO A 49 -10.31 -9.09 -0.09
CA PRO A 49 -9.91 -10.15 0.82
C PRO A 49 -9.18 -11.24 0.05
N LEU A 50 -8.22 -11.89 0.72
CA LEU A 50 -7.54 -13.05 0.14
C LEU A 50 -8.61 -14.08 -0.29
N PRO A 51 -8.49 -14.65 -1.50
CA PRO A 51 -9.42 -15.68 -1.93
C PRO A 51 -9.36 -16.83 -0.93
N ILE A 52 -10.53 -17.37 -0.57
CA ILE A 52 -10.57 -18.67 0.08
C ILE A 52 -10.05 -19.66 -0.96
N LEU A 53 -8.89 -20.26 -0.68
CA LEU A 53 -8.34 -21.28 -1.54
C LEU A 53 -9.22 -22.52 -1.38
N ASP A 54 -9.92 -22.91 -2.44
CA ASP A 54 -10.56 -24.22 -2.53
C ASP A 54 -9.45 -25.27 -2.62
N GLY A 55 -8.96 -25.70 -1.47
CA GLY A 55 -7.87 -26.64 -1.35
C GLY A 55 -8.10 -27.54 -0.15
N TYR A 56 -8.20 -28.84 -0.40
CA TYR A 56 -8.04 -29.85 0.64
C TYR A 56 -6.54 -30.07 0.83
N VAL A 57 -6.01 -29.70 2.00
CA VAL A 57 -4.66 -30.12 2.41
C VAL A 57 -4.80 -31.52 3.00
N PRO A 58 -4.26 -32.57 2.34
CA PRO A 58 -4.33 -33.91 2.89
C PRO A 58 -3.59 -33.98 4.23
N GLU A 59 -4.12 -34.77 5.15
CA GLU A 59 -3.42 -35.13 6.38
C GLU A 59 -2.06 -35.77 6.01
N GLY A 60 -0.94 -35.31 6.61
CA GLY A 60 0.40 -35.80 6.27
C GLY A 60 1.19 -34.97 5.24
N TRP A 61 0.60 -33.94 4.62
CA TRP A 61 1.28 -33.20 3.54
C TRP A 61 2.49 -32.36 4.00
N LYS A 62 2.47 -31.87 5.25
CA LYS A 62 3.60 -31.10 5.80
C LYS A 62 4.79 -32.00 6.11
N GLU A 63 4.50 -33.22 6.55
CA GLU A 63 5.48 -34.21 6.97
C GLU A 63 6.32 -34.75 5.80
N GLY A 64 5.80 -34.70 4.55
CA GLY A 64 6.53 -35.15 3.36
C GLY A 64 7.49 -34.13 2.72
N ILE A 65 7.43 -32.85 3.11
CA ILE A 65 8.28 -31.78 2.55
C ILE A 65 9.44 -31.43 3.49
N TYR A 66 9.24 -31.61 4.79
CA TYR A 66 10.24 -31.37 5.81
C TYR A 66 10.70 -32.69 6.44
N GLU A 67 11.26 -33.59 5.62
CA GLU A 67 12.19 -34.58 6.17
C GLU A 67 13.51 -33.87 6.56
N HIS A 68 14.04 -34.27 7.71
CA HIS A 68 15.11 -33.64 8.48
C HIS A 68 16.41 -33.35 7.75
#